data_AF-A0A923D6J8-F1
#
_entry.id   AF-A0A923D6J8-F1
#
_cell.length_a   1.000
_cell.length_b   1.000
_cell.length_c   1.000
_cell.angle_alpha   90.00
_cell.angle_beta   90.00
_cell.angle_gamma   90.00
#
_symmetry.space_group_name_H-M   'P 1'
#
loop_
_entity.id
_entity.type
_entity.pdbx_description
1 polymer ?
#
loop_
_entity_poly.entity_id
_entity_poly.type
_entity_poly.pdbx_seq_one_letter_code
_entity_poly.pdbx_strand_id
1 'polypeptide(L)' 'MQEAGKSSENKALIFDIQRFCLHDGPGIRTVLFFKGCVLRCAWCHNPESHQARQEVAFFAH' A
#
# COMPACT_ATOMS: atom_id res chain seq x y z
N MET A 1 1.47 20.97 -25.56
CA MET A 1 2.69 20.41 -24.96
C MET A 1 2.39 18.95 -24.66
N GLN A 2 2.88 18.05 -25.51
CA GLN A 2 2.56 16.62 -25.49
C GLN A 2 3.48 15.91 -24.47
N GLU A 3 2.92 14.98 -23.70
CA GLU A 3 3.64 13.75 -23.30
C GLU A 3 2.67 12.61 -23.63
N ALA A 4 2.74 12.02 -24.83
CA ALA A 4 3.69 10.99 -25.26
C ALA A 4 3.55 9.71 -24.41
N GLY A 5 3.22 8.61 -25.10
CA GLY A 5 2.76 7.34 -24.54
C GLY A 5 3.58 6.80 -23.37
N LYS A 6 2.89 6.43 -22.30
CA LYS A 6 3.47 5.66 -21.21
C LYS A 6 3.17 4.19 -21.45
N SER A 7 4.23 3.42 -21.71
CA SER A 7 4.23 1.96 -21.63
C SER A 7 3.42 1.51 -20.42
N SER A 8 2.62 0.45 -20.57
CA SER A 8 1.86 -0.17 -19.49
C SER A 8 2.80 -0.81 -18.46
N GLU A 9 3.49 0.01 -17.65
CA GLU A 9 4.19 -0.45 -16.48
C GLU A 9 3.15 -0.80 -15.41
N ASN A 10 3.10 -2.07 -15.01
CA ASN A 10 2.27 -2.54 -13.91
C ASN A 10 2.78 -1.93 -12.59
N LYS A 11 2.28 -0.75 -12.24
CA LYS A 11 2.58 -0.07 -10.98
C LYS A 11 1.47 -0.30 -9.98
N ALA A 12 1.85 -0.50 -8.72
CA ALA A 12 0.94 -0.58 -7.59
C ALA A 12 1.22 0.54 -6.58
N LEU A 13 0.18 0.98 -5.88
CA LEU A 13 0.31 1.97 -4.81
C LEU A 13 0.42 1.25 -3.46
N ILE A 14 1.53 1.49 -2.77
CA ILE A 14 1.87 0.88 -1.47
C ILE A 14 2.00 2.01 -0.45
N PHE A 15 1.45 1.82 0.75
CA PHE A 15 1.55 2.81 1.83
C PHE A 15 2.51 2.42 2.94
N ASP A 16 2.81 1.12 3.09
CA ASP A 16 3.79 0.63 4.04
C ASP A 16 4.47 -0.66 3.54
N ILE A 17 5.72 -0.86 3.95
CA ILE A 17 6.53 -2.06 3.66
C ILE A 17 7.15 -2.53 4.97
N GLN A 18 6.59 -3.60 5.53
CA GLN A 18 7.09 -4.19 6.76
C GLN A 18 7.97 -5.40 6.45
N ARG A 19 9.17 -5.41 7.01
CA ARG A 19 10.13 -6.50 6.86
C ARG A 19 10.17 -7.31 8.15
N PHE A 20 10.49 -8.59 8.05
CA PHE A 20 10.61 -9.50 9.19
C PHE A 20 9.30 -9.73 9.98
N CYS A 21 8.15 -9.68 9.31
CA CYS A 21 6.87 -10.01 9.93
C CYS A 21 6.79 -11.50 10.26
N LEU A 22 6.48 -11.82 11.52
CA LEU A 22 6.35 -13.19 12.03
C LEU A 22 4.88 -13.61 12.21
N HIS A 23 3.95 -12.65 12.21
CA HIS A 23 2.55 -12.88 12.57
C HIS A 23 1.62 -12.95 11.34
N ASP A 24 2.04 -12.44 10.18
CA ASP A 24 1.24 -12.39 8.96
C ASP A 24 1.30 -13.68 8.11
N GLY A 25 1.73 -14.78 8.72
CA GLY A 25 1.79 -16.11 8.11
C GLY A 25 3.00 -16.92 8.58
N PRO A 26 3.16 -18.17 8.11
CA PRO A 26 4.27 -19.02 8.53
C PRO A 26 5.63 -18.49 8.09
N GLY A 27 6.60 -18.47 8.99
CA GLY A 27 7.98 -18.03 8.71
C GLY A 27 8.17 -16.52 8.74
N ILE A 28 9.32 -16.06 8.22
CA ILE A 28 9.66 -14.63 8.13
C ILE A 28 9.13 -14.07 6.81
N ARG A 29 8.32 -13.01 6.87
CA ARG A 29 7.67 -12.39 5.70
C ARG A 29 8.04 -10.92 5.54
N THR A 30 8.07 -10.48 4.28
CA THR A 30 7.99 -9.06 3.93
C THR A 30 6.55 -8.80 3.50
N VAL A 31 5.85 -7.94 4.24
CA VAL A 31 4.46 -7.60 4.00
C VAL A 31 4.41 -6.27 3.26
N LEU A 32 3.70 -6.26 2.13
CA LEU A 32 3.45 -5.08 1.33
C LEU A 32 2.00 -4.64 1.56
N PHE A 33 1.81 -3.45 2.12
CA PHE A 33 0.49 -2.91 2.38
C PHE A 33 0.02 -2.03 1.21
N PHE A 34 -0.92 -2.55 0.43
CA PHE A 34 -1.46 -1.87 -0.74
C PHE A 34 -2.52 -0.82 -0.37
N LYS A 35 -2.55 0.26 -1.15
CA LYS A 35 -3.67 1.21 -1.18
C LYS A 35 -4.83 0.61 -1.98
N GLY A 36 -6.06 0.87 -1.52
CA GLY A 36 -7.29 0.40 -2.14
C GLY A 36 -7.95 -0.76 -1.40
N CYS A 37 -8.74 -0.45 -0.38
CA CYS A 37 -9.68 -1.36 0.26
C CYS A 37 -11.10 -0.80 0.10
N VAL A 38 -12.02 -1.60 -0.45
CA VAL A 38 -13.42 -1.18 -0.67
C VAL A 38 -14.30 -1.31 0.58
N LEU A 39 -13.79 -1.99 1.62
CA LEU A 39 -14.49 -2.13 2.89
C LEU A 39 -14.29 -0.90 3.78
N ARG A 40 -15.24 -0.69 4.70
CA ARG A 40 -15.23 0.42 5.67
C ARG A 40 -15.54 -0.13 7.07
N CYS A 41 -14.71 -1.08 7.50
CA CYS A 41 -14.85 -1.71 8.81
C CYS A 41 -14.75 -0.66 9.92
N ALA A 42 -15.62 -0.74 10.93
CA ALA A 42 -15.63 0.19 12.07
C ALA A 42 -14.31 0.20 12.86
N TRP A 43 -13.59 -0.92 12.84
CA TRP A 43 -12.30 -1.16 13.49
C TRP A 43 -11.22 -1.52 12.47
N CYS A 44 -11.17 -0.78 11.35
CA CYS A 44 -10.12 -0.98 10.36
C CYS A 44 -8.75 -0.69 10.99
N HIS A 45 -7.85 -1.69 11.00
CA HIS A 45 -6.49 -1.53 11.51
C HIS A 45 -5.64 -0.66 10.58
N ASN A 46 -5.99 -0.59 9.30
CA ASN A 46 -5.24 0.08 8.24
C ASN A 46 -6.12 1.08 7.46
N PRO A 47 -6.64 2.15 8.10
CA PRO A 47 -7.53 3.11 7.46
C PRO A 47 -6.90 3.84 6.27
N GLU A 48 -5.57 3.93 6.21
CA GLU A 48 -4.80 4.48 5.10
C GLU A 48 -5.06 3.72 3.81
N SER A 49 -5.43 2.44 3.87
CA SER A 49 -5.74 1.62 2.70
C SER A 49 -7.04 2.01 1.98
N HIS A 50 -7.93 2.79 2.61
CA HIS A 50 -9.28 3.03 2.07
C HIS A 50 -9.32 3.74 0.71
N GLN A 51 -8.36 4.63 0.45
CA GLN A 51 -8.29 5.43 -0.77
C GLN A 51 -7.31 4.79 -1.75
N ALA A 52 -7.74 4.60 -3.00
CA ALA A 52 -6.90 4.06 -4.08
C ALA A 52 -6.14 5.17 -4.85
N ARG A 53 -5.79 6.26 -4.16
CA ARG A 53 -5.07 7.41 -4.74
C ARG A 53 -3.77 7.67 -3.99
N GLN A 54 -2.86 8.39 -4.62
CA GLN A 54 -1.64 8.85 -3.96
C GLN A 54 -1.95 9.89 -2.89
N GLU A 55 -1.28 9.78 -1.75
CA GLU A 55 -1.44 10.61 -0.56
C GLU A 55 -0.06 10.86 0.06
N VAL A 56 0.08 11.98 0.79
CA VAL A 56 1.30 12.25 1.56
C VAL A 56 1.40 11.23 2.69
N ALA A 57 2.51 10.51 2.75
CA ALA A 57 2.83 9.58 3.82
C ALA A 57 3.91 10.19 4.72
N PHE A 58 3.78 10.00 6.03
CA PHE A 58 4.77 10.44 7.01
C PHE A 58 5.55 9.23 7.50
N PHE A 59 6.87 9.28 7.35
CA PHE A 59 7.78 8.25 7.85
C PHE A 59 8.65 8.91 8.92
N ALA A 60 8.43 8.54 10.18
CA ALA A 60 9.33 8.90 11.26
C ALA A 60 10.57 7.99 11.16
N HIS A 61 11.76 8.61 11.18
CA HIS A 61 13.05 7.91 11.20
C HIS A 61 13.48 7.61 12.62
#